data_AF-A0AAD9ARJ0-F1
#
_entry.id   AF-A0AAD9ARJ0-F1
#
_cell.length_a   1.000
_cell.length_b   1.000
_cell.length_c   1.000
_cell.angle_alpha   90.00
_cell.angle_beta   90.00
_cell.angle_gamma   90.00
#
_symmetry.space_group_name_H-M   'P 1'
#
loop_
_entity.id
_entity.type
_entity.pdbx_description
1 polymer ?
#
loop_
_entity_poly.entity_id
_entity_poly.type
_entity_poly.pdbx_seq_one_letter_code
_entity_poly.pdbx_strand_id
1 'polypeptide(L)'
;MPRPKRSVISNAKWDRFEPLIRQLYLQDDKTLPEVIEKLHAYDFDPSEAQLESRLKLWHMNKNMSAKQWRYVETRLHQRKCRGKQSNVYLSGIQKNLNNAARNKHLHVTTLQKYNQMYQKTPKSPKDLSLIIRTPPCTSPDDEDIVSVQLALRVAQSRQFLESRFFVWLPA
;
A
#
# COMPACT_ATOMS: atom_id res chain seq x y z
N MET A 1 18.89 41.42 -18.04
CA MET A 1 19.48 40.12 -18.40
C MET A 1 18.37 39.09 -18.53
N PRO A 2 18.12 38.49 -19.71
CA PRO A 2 17.18 37.38 -19.83
C PRO A 2 17.75 36.14 -19.14
N ARG A 3 16.92 35.48 -18.32
CA ARG A 3 17.30 34.24 -17.63
C ARG A 3 17.43 33.12 -18.68
N PRO A 4 18.52 32.33 -18.72
CA PRO A 4 18.63 31.21 -19.65
C PRO A 4 17.47 30.25 -19.42
N LYS A 5 16.76 29.92 -20.52
CA LYS A 5 15.62 28.99 -20.47
C LYS A 5 16.15 27.60 -20.17
N ARG A 6 15.72 27.03 -19.04
CA ARG A 6 16.03 25.65 -18.67
C ARG A 6 15.46 24.69 -19.72
N SER A 7 16.23 23.69 -20.12
CA SER A 7 15.79 22.66 -21.07
C SER A 7 14.55 21.94 -20.54
N VAL A 8 13.48 21.93 -21.34
CA VAL A 8 12.26 21.20 -21.02
C VAL A 8 12.51 19.73 -21.29
N ILE A 9 12.50 18.92 -20.23
CA ILE A 9 12.61 17.46 -20.31
C ILE A 9 11.30 16.90 -20.87
N SER A 10 11.39 16.03 -21.89
CA SER A 10 10.21 15.38 -22.50
C SER A 10 9.50 14.42 -21.53
N ASN A 11 8.19 14.28 -21.68
CA ASN A 11 7.39 13.34 -20.88
C ASN A 11 7.92 11.89 -20.99
N ALA A 12 8.30 11.45 -22.19
CA ALA A 12 8.84 10.12 -22.40
C ALA A 12 10.12 9.83 -21.57
N LYS A 13 10.98 10.84 -21.35
CA LYS A 13 12.15 10.67 -20.48
C LYS A 13 11.71 10.52 -19.02
N TRP A 14 10.73 11.32 -18.56
CA TRP A 14 10.15 11.18 -17.23
C TRP A 14 9.53 9.82 -16.98
N ASP A 15 8.74 9.31 -17.93
CA ASP A 15 8.05 8.03 -17.80
C ASP A 15 9.04 6.86 -17.70
N ARG A 16 10.17 6.94 -18.43
CA ARG A 16 11.26 5.96 -18.33
C ARG A 16 11.91 5.93 -16.94
N PHE A 17 12.06 7.09 -16.29
CA PHE A 17 12.69 7.21 -14.98
C PHE A 17 11.70 7.14 -13.81
N GLU A 18 10.39 7.18 -14.05
CA GLU A 18 9.35 7.05 -13.02
C GLU A 18 9.58 5.86 -12.06
N PRO A 19 9.81 4.61 -12.52
CA PRO A 19 9.99 3.47 -11.61
C PRO A 19 11.24 3.61 -10.72
N LEU A 20 12.33 4.14 -11.27
CA LEU A 20 13.55 4.40 -10.51
C LEU A 20 13.32 5.48 -9.45
N ILE A 21 12.69 6.59 -9.84
CA ILE A 21 12.33 7.68 -8.93
C ILE A 21 11.40 7.17 -7.82
N ARG A 22 10.41 6.33 -8.16
CA ARG A 22 9.49 5.72 -7.21
C ARG A 22 10.24 4.89 -6.16
N GLN A 23 11.18 4.05 -6.60
CA GLN A 23 11.99 3.24 -5.70
C GLN A 23 12.87 4.11 -4.79
N LEU A 24 13.67 5.01 -5.37
CA LEU A 24 14.57 5.88 -4.61
C LEU A 24 13.82 6.75 -3.60
N TYR A 25 12.71 7.35 -4.03
CA TYR A 25 11.97 8.30 -3.21
C TYR A 25 11.09 7.61 -2.16
N LEU A 26 10.35 6.55 -2.52
CA LEU A 26 9.38 5.95 -1.61
C LEU A 26 9.94 4.76 -0.81
N GLN A 27 10.79 3.93 -1.41
CA GLN A 27 11.31 2.71 -0.77
C GLN A 27 12.62 2.96 -0.01
N ASP A 28 13.57 3.66 -0.64
CA ASP A 28 14.87 3.99 -0.01
C ASP A 28 14.80 5.24 0.91
N ASP A 29 13.64 5.89 0.98
CA ASP A 29 13.38 7.13 1.73
C ASP A 29 14.36 8.30 1.42
N LYS A 30 14.95 8.33 0.22
CA LYS A 30 15.89 9.39 -0.18
C LYS A 30 15.24 10.76 -0.28
N THR A 31 16.00 11.80 -0.01
CA THR A 31 15.55 13.20 -0.16
C THR A 31 15.55 13.62 -1.63
N LEU A 32 14.83 14.70 -1.98
CA LEU A 32 14.83 15.23 -3.36
C LEU A 32 16.25 15.49 -3.92
N PRO A 33 17.19 16.12 -3.20
CA PRO A 33 18.54 16.33 -3.71
C PRO A 33 19.30 15.02 -3.93
N GLU A 34 19.17 14.05 -3.05
CA GLU A 34 19.80 12.72 -3.22
C GLU A 34 19.24 11.97 -4.44
N VAL A 35 17.91 12.09 -4.68
CA VAL A 35 17.29 11.52 -5.88
C VAL A 35 17.88 12.17 -7.13
N ILE A 36 18.02 13.51 -7.15
CA ILE A 36 18.63 14.23 -8.28
C ILE A 36 20.07 13.78 -8.49
N GLU A 37 20.88 13.68 -7.44
CA GLU A 37 22.26 13.22 -7.53
C GLU A 37 22.35 11.80 -8.13
N LYS A 38 21.44 10.90 -7.73
CA LYS A 38 21.37 9.56 -8.33
C LYS A 38 20.92 9.57 -9.78
N LEU A 39 20.08 10.51 -10.17
CA LEU A 39 19.62 10.67 -11.56
C LEU A 39 20.70 11.28 -12.46
N HIS A 40 21.57 12.14 -11.93
CA HIS A 40 22.71 12.70 -12.67
C HIS A 40 23.63 11.58 -13.21
N ALA A 41 23.80 10.48 -12.45
CA ALA A 41 24.57 9.32 -12.90
C ALA A 41 23.99 8.61 -14.14
N TYR A 42 22.76 8.94 -14.55
CA TYR A 42 22.07 8.39 -15.72
C TYR A 42 21.82 9.46 -16.81
N ASP A 43 22.64 10.52 -16.85
CA ASP A 43 22.49 11.66 -17.76
C ASP A 43 21.10 12.31 -17.65
N PHE A 44 20.55 12.37 -16.43
CA PHE A 44 19.25 12.93 -16.14
C PHE A 44 19.33 13.98 -15.04
N ASP A 45 19.27 15.25 -15.46
CA ASP A 45 19.46 16.40 -14.55
C ASP A 45 18.18 17.25 -14.43
N PRO A 46 17.14 16.76 -13.74
CA PRO A 46 15.96 17.56 -13.45
C PRO A 46 16.25 18.58 -12.35
N SER A 47 15.60 19.74 -12.43
CA SER A 47 15.53 20.65 -11.30
C SER A 47 14.67 20.05 -10.18
N GLU A 48 14.97 20.42 -8.93
CA GLU A 48 14.14 20.09 -7.77
C GLU A 48 12.66 20.44 -7.95
N ALA A 49 12.34 21.66 -8.40
CA ALA A 49 10.95 22.06 -8.69
C ALA A 49 10.27 21.20 -9.77
N GLN A 50 11.02 20.71 -10.77
CA GLN A 50 10.47 19.82 -11.80
C GLN A 50 10.19 18.44 -11.22
N LEU A 51 11.12 17.90 -10.42
CA LEU A 51 10.95 16.63 -9.73
C LEU A 51 9.78 16.69 -8.76
N GLU A 52 9.65 17.76 -7.96
CA GLU A 52 8.54 17.96 -7.04
C GLU A 52 7.18 18.00 -7.77
N SER A 53 7.13 18.71 -8.91
CA SER A 53 5.92 18.77 -9.74
C SER A 53 5.55 17.39 -10.31
N ARG A 54 6.54 16.58 -10.70
CA ARG A 54 6.32 15.21 -11.20
C ARG A 54 5.86 14.26 -10.11
N LEU A 55 6.45 14.32 -8.92
CA LEU A 55 6.02 13.53 -7.77
C LEU A 55 4.57 13.84 -7.39
N LYS A 56 4.17 15.11 -7.45
CA LYS A 56 2.77 15.54 -7.26
C LYS A 56 1.85 14.95 -8.33
N LEU A 57 2.25 14.99 -9.60
CA LEU A 57 1.48 14.44 -10.71
C LEU A 57 1.31 12.92 -10.60
N TRP A 58 2.35 12.21 -10.17
CA TRP A 58 2.31 10.76 -9.95
C TRP A 58 1.71 10.34 -8.60
N HIS A 59 1.21 11.30 -7.80
CA HIS A 59 0.64 11.06 -6.47
C HIS A 59 1.60 10.27 -5.54
N MET A 60 2.90 10.55 -5.63
CA MET A 60 3.94 9.94 -4.80
C MET A 60 4.17 10.76 -3.53
N ASN A 61 3.52 10.36 -2.44
CA ASN A 61 3.59 11.02 -1.15
C ASN A 61 4.25 10.10 -0.11
N LYS A 62 5.28 10.61 0.59
CA LYS A 62 5.90 9.87 1.71
C LYS A 62 4.99 9.81 2.94
N ASN A 63 4.30 10.92 3.19
CA ASN A 63 3.58 11.19 4.43
C ASN A 63 2.09 11.41 4.18
N MET A 64 1.27 10.96 5.12
CA MET A 64 -0.15 11.28 5.14
C MET A 64 -0.39 12.65 5.78
N SER A 65 -1.29 13.42 5.19
CA SER A 65 -1.82 14.64 5.80
C SER A 65 -2.65 14.35 7.05
N ALA A 66 -2.85 15.36 7.90
CA ALA A 66 -3.71 15.26 9.09
C ALA A 66 -5.14 14.76 8.77
N LYS A 67 -5.72 15.21 7.65
CA LYS A 67 -7.05 14.78 7.19
C LYS A 67 -7.06 13.30 6.79
N GLN A 68 -6.02 12.85 6.09
CA GLN A 68 -5.85 11.44 5.72
C GLN A 68 -5.68 10.56 6.96
N TRP A 69 -4.85 10.97 7.91
CA TRP A 69 -4.70 10.25 9.19
C TRP A 69 -6.03 10.11 9.93
N ARG A 70 -6.79 11.20 10.09
CA ARG A 70 -8.11 11.17 10.75
C ARG A 70 -9.09 10.25 10.05
N TYR A 71 -9.08 10.23 8.71
CA TYR A 71 -9.89 9.31 7.91
C TYR A 71 -9.46 7.85 8.14
N VAL A 72 -8.16 7.56 8.07
CA VAL A 72 -7.59 6.22 8.31
C VAL A 72 -7.95 5.74 9.70
N GLU A 73 -7.71 6.53 10.73
CA GLU A 73 -8.03 6.20 12.12
C GLU A 73 -9.50 5.88 12.31
N THR A 74 -10.40 6.72 11.77
CA THR A 74 -11.85 6.48 11.83
C THR A 74 -12.22 5.16 11.15
N ARG A 75 -11.64 4.86 9.98
CA ARG A 75 -11.92 3.62 9.23
C ARG A 75 -11.36 2.39 9.93
N LEU A 76 -10.14 2.47 10.45
CA LEU A 76 -9.52 1.40 11.22
C LEU A 76 -10.33 1.09 12.48
N HIS A 77 -10.77 2.13 13.20
CA HIS A 77 -11.61 1.97 14.38
C HIS A 77 -12.93 1.27 14.04
N GLN A 78 -13.65 1.75 13.01
CA GLN A 78 -14.90 1.10 12.54
C GLN A 78 -14.70 -0.37 12.18
N ARG A 79 -13.55 -0.72 11.60
CA ARG A 79 -13.25 -2.09 11.16
C ARG A 79 -12.82 -2.98 12.33
N LYS A 80 -12.05 -2.43 13.28
CA LYS A 80 -11.69 -3.10 14.53
C LYS A 80 -12.92 -3.45 15.35
N CYS A 81 -13.89 -2.53 15.47
CA CYS A 81 -15.18 -2.80 16.12
C CYS A 81 -16.00 -3.91 15.44
N ARG A 82 -15.70 -4.22 14.17
CA ARG A 82 -16.30 -5.33 13.41
C ARG A 82 -15.41 -6.58 13.37
N GLY A 83 -14.35 -6.63 14.17
CA GLY A 83 -13.41 -7.76 14.22
C GLY A 83 -12.48 -7.88 12.99
N LYS A 84 -12.39 -6.86 12.13
CA LYS A 84 -11.62 -6.95 10.88
C LYS A 84 -10.26 -6.28 11.01
N GLN A 85 -9.21 -7.02 10.63
CA GLN A 85 -7.88 -6.45 10.42
C GLN A 85 -7.84 -5.63 9.13
N SER A 86 -6.88 -4.71 9.04
CA SER A 86 -6.76 -3.78 7.91
C SER A 86 -5.31 -3.35 7.69
N ASN A 87 -4.87 -3.37 6.43
CA ASN A 87 -3.58 -2.80 6.03
C ASN A 87 -3.83 -1.48 5.31
N VAL A 88 -3.02 -0.47 5.64
CA VAL A 88 -3.10 0.87 5.04
C VAL A 88 -1.91 1.06 4.12
N TYR A 89 -2.18 1.46 2.89
CA TYR A 89 -1.18 1.72 1.86
C TYR A 89 -1.22 3.18 1.47
N LEU A 90 -0.04 3.82 1.40
CA LEU A 90 0.12 5.16 0.85
C LEU A 90 1.09 5.09 -0.34
N SER A 91 0.65 5.55 -1.51
CA SER A 91 1.39 5.52 -2.78
C SER A 91 1.94 4.12 -3.12
N GLY A 92 1.22 3.07 -2.71
CA GLY A 92 1.59 1.66 -2.90
C GLY A 92 2.44 1.04 -1.78
N ILE A 93 2.90 1.82 -0.79
CA ILE A 93 3.70 1.32 0.33
C ILE A 93 2.83 1.07 1.55
N GLN A 94 2.93 -0.13 2.12
CA GLN A 94 2.24 -0.48 3.36
C GLN A 94 2.80 0.35 4.53
N LYS A 95 1.93 1.07 5.22
CA LYS A 95 2.28 1.82 6.42
C LYS A 95 2.02 0.96 7.65
N ASN A 96 3.05 0.80 8.48
CA ASN A 96 2.92 0.15 9.78
C ASN A 96 2.24 1.11 10.77
N LEU A 97 1.03 0.76 11.18
CA LEU A 97 0.20 1.57 12.07
C LEU A 97 0.55 1.36 13.55
N ASN A 98 1.33 0.35 13.90
CA ASN A 98 1.67 0.04 15.29
C ASN A 98 2.57 1.13 15.90
N ASN A 99 3.33 1.83 15.07
CA ASN A 99 4.15 2.97 15.48
C ASN A 99 3.37 4.31 15.45
N ALA A 100 2.08 4.30 15.07
CA ALA A 100 1.25 5.48 14.91
C ALA A 100 0.75 6.11 16.22
N ALA A 101 1.23 5.64 17.39
CA ALA A 101 1.15 6.40 18.64
C ALA A 101 1.91 7.75 18.59
N ARG A 102 2.61 8.05 17.48
CA ARG A 102 3.37 9.28 17.27
C ARG A 102 2.53 10.50 16.86
N ASN A 103 1.23 10.38 16.60
CA ASN A 103 0.38 11.57 16.42
C ASN A 103 -0.08 12.13 17.77
N LYS A 104 0.87 12.48 18.65
CA LYS A 104 0.60 12.90 20.03
C LYS A 104 -0.16 14.23 20.13
N HIS A 105 -0.25 15.05 19.08
CA HIS A 105 -0.86 16.38 19.19
C HIS A 105 -1.51 16.86 17.90
N LEU A 106 -2.51 16.13 17.38
CA LEU A 106 -3.58 16.85 16.68
C LEU A 106 -4.37 17.60 17.75
N HIS A 107 -4.08 18.88 17.96
CA HIS A 107 -4.92 19.74 18.79
C HIS A 107 -6.30 19.83 18.15
N VAL A 108 -7.23 18.99 18.61
CA VAL A 108 -8.62 18.98 18.15
C VAL A 108 -9.44 19.79 19.14
N THR A 109 -9.98 20.92 18.69
CA THR A 109 -10.85 21.76 19.52
C THR A 109 -12.15 21.03 19.88
N THR A 110 -12.78 21.42 21.00
CA THR A 110 -14.06 20.85 21.45
C THR A 110 -15.14 20.92 20.36
N LEU A 111 -15.19 22.04 19.63
CA LEU A 111 -16.09 22.23 18.50
C LEU A 111 -15.78 21.26 17.33
N GLN A 112 -14.52 20.97 17.08
CA GLN A 112 -14.10 20.06 16.01
C GLN A 112 -14.35 18.59 16.37
N LYS A 113 -14.34 18.23 17.67
CA LYS A 113 -14.80 16.92 18.18
C LYS A 113 -16.31 16.78 18.02
N TYR A 114 -17.08 17.78 18.45
CA TYR A 114 -18.53 17.82 18.27
C TYR A 114 -18.91 17.66 16.80
N ASN A 115 -18.32 18.48 15.92
CA ASN A 115 -18.54 18.36 14.48
C ASN A 115 -18.16 16.99 13.90
N GLN A 116 -17.17 16.28 14.45
CA GLN A 116 -16.83 14.92 13.98
C GLN A 116 -17.87 13.88 14.38
N MET A 117 -18.43 14.01 15.59
CA MET A 117 -19.42 13.08 16.13
C MET A 117 -20.71 13.13 15.31
N TYR A 118 -21.11 14.33 14.86
CA TYR A 118 -22.36 14.56 14.14
C TYR A 118 -22.22 14.68 12.60
N GLN A 119 -21.00 14.78 12.06
CA GLN A 119 -20.81 14.72 10.61
C GLN A 119 -20.95 13.28 10.09
N LYS A 120 -21.82 13.11 9.10
CA LYS A 120 -21.85 11.92 8.23
C LYS A 120 -20.42 11.59 7.77
N THR A 121 -20.07 10.31 7.85
CA THR A 121 -18.75 9.70 7.54
C THR A 121 -17.78 10.63 6.79
N PRO A 122 -16.54 10.84 7.28
CA PRO A 122 -15.58 11.70 6.62
C PRO A 122 -15.49 11.31 5.14
N LYS A 123 -15.77 12.28 4.25
CA LYS A 123 -15.76 12.09 2.81
C LYS A 123 -14.43 11.45 2.45
N SER A 124 -14.47 10.32 1.72
CA SER A 124 -13.26 9.61 1.29
C SER A 124 -12.28 10.63 0.72
N PRO A 125 -11.02 10.63 1.17
CA PRO A 125 -10.00 11.44 0.52
C PRO A 125 -10.08 11.13 -0.97
N LYS A 126 -10.29 12.15 -1.81
CA LYS A 126 -10.22 12.01 -3.27
C LYS A 126 -8.79 11.73 -3.76
N ASP A 127 -7.84 11.65 -2.82
CA ASP A 127 -6.44 11.39 -3.07
C ASP A 127 -6.25 9.89 -3.36
N LEU A 128 -6.00 9.60 -4.65
CA LEU A 128 -5.81 8.26 -5.20
C LEU A 128 -4.66 7.49 -4.54
N SER A 129 -3.77 8.18 -3.80
CA SER A 129 -2.61 7.56 -3.16
C SER A 129 -2.92 6.71 -1.93
N LEU A 130 -4.09 6.88 -1.28
CA LEU A 130 -4.40 6.22 -0.01
C LEU A 130 -5.42 5.08 -0.18
N ILE A 131 -5.00 3.84 0.11
CA ILE A 131 -5.82 2.64 -0.02
C ILE A 131 -5.87 1.90 1.32
N ILE A 132 -7.06 1.59 1.82
CA ILE A 132 -7.26 0.73 2.99
C ILE A 132 -7.80 -0.61 2.49
N ARG A 133 -7.03 -1.68 2.65
CA ARG A 133 -7.47 -3.03 2.26
C ARG A 133 -7.81 -3.85 3.49
N THR A 134 -8.87 -4.64 3.37
CA THR A 134 -9.04 -5.84 4.20
C THR A 134 -8.01 -6.85 3.68
N PRO A 135 -7.02 -7.30 4.48
CA PRO A 135 -6.31 -8.51 4.09
C PRO A 135 -7.33 -9.65 3.92
N PRO A 136 -7.06 -10.63 3.04
CA PRO A 136 -7.82 -11.88 3.05
C PRO A 136 -7.86 -12.38 4.50
N CYS A 137 -9.03 -12.76 4.98
CA CYS A 137 -9.18 -13.32 6.31
C CYS A 137 -8.45 -14.67 6.29
N THR A 138 -7.16 -14.70 6.63
CA THR A 138 -6.50 -15.92 7.05
C THR A 138 -6.91 -16.09 8.50
N SER A 139 -8.11 -16.62 8.72
CA SER A 139 -8.47 -17.05 10.06
C SER A 139 -7.49 -18.19 10.41
N PRO A 140 -6.84 -18.18 11.58
CA PRO A 140 -6.03 -19.31 12.03
C PRO A 140 -6.84 -20.61 12.19
N ASP A 141 -8.17 -20.53 12.09
CA ASP A 141 -9.08 -21.67 12.16
C ASP A 141 -9.25 -22.38 10.79
N ASP A 142 -8.68 -21.84 9.70
CA ASP A 142 -8.79 -22.42 8.35
C ASP A 142 -7.57 -23.26 7.90
N GLU A 143 -6.41 -23.17 8.57
CA GLU A 143 -5.23 -24.00 8.25
C GLU A 143 -5.46 -25.48 8.57
N ASP A 144 -6.36 -25.77 9.51
CA ASP A 144 -6.79 -27.14 9.82
C ASP A 144 -7.76 -27.68 8.74
N ILE A 145 -8.63 -26.85 8.16
CA ILE A 145 -9.62 -27.32 7.17
C ILE A 145 -8.95 -27.71 5.86
N VAL A 146 -7.99 -26.91 5.37
CA VAL A 146 -7.26 -27.20 4.13
C VAL A 146 -6.36 -28.43 4.31
N SER A 147 -5.71 -28.55 5.48
CA SER A 147 -4.87 -29.71 5.82
C SER A 147 -5.69 -31.00 5.95
N VAL A 148 -6.85 -30.95 6.60
CA VAL A 148 -7.76 -32.10 6.75
C VAL A 148 -8.39 -32.49 5.41
N GLN A 149 -8.77 -31.53 4.56
CA GLN A 149 -9.30 -31.81 3.21
C GLN A 149 -8.23 -32.37 2.27
N LEU A 150 -6.98 -31.90 2.36
CA LEU A 150 -5.86 -32.47 1.61
C LEU A 150 -5.54 -33.89 2.10
N ALA A 151 -5.54 -34.13 3.41
CA ALA A 151 -5.34 -35.45 3.99
C ALA A 151 -6.47 -36.44 3.63
N LEU A 152 -7.74 -36.00 3.62
CA LEU A 152 -8.88 -36.80 3.17
C LEU A 152 -8.80 -37.15 1.67
N ARG A 153 -8.37 -36.20 0.82
CA ARG A 153 -8.13 -36.50 -0.61
C ARG A 153 -6.99 -37.49 -0.81
N VAL A 154 -5.90 -37.38 -0.04
CA VAL A 154 -4.77 -38.32 -0.12
C VAL A 154 -5.17 -39.71 0.38
N ALA A 155 -5.98 -39.81 1.45
CA ALA A 155 -6.49 -41.09 1.96
C ALA A 155 -7.47 -41.77 1.00
N GLN A 156 -8.38 -41.01 0.39
CA GLN A 156 -9.31 -41.53 -0.63
C GLN A 156 -8.57 -41.93 -1.93
N SER A 157 -7.48 -41.24 -2.28
CA SER A 157 -6.63 -41.60 -3.43
C SER A 157 -5.81 -42.88 -3.19
N ARG A 158 -5.46 -43.19 -1.93
CA ARG A 158 -4.80 -44.46 -1.56
C ARG A 158 -5.75 -45.66 -1.67
N GLN A 159 -7.03 -45.50 -1.31
CA GLN A 159 -8.05 -46.57 -1.47
C GLN A 159 -8.38 -46.87 -2.95
N PHE A 160 -8.17 -45.91 -3.85
CA PHE A 160 -8.47 -46.09 -5.28
C PHE A 160 -7.35 -46.80 -6.07
N LEU A 161 -6.13 -46.83 -5.55
CA LEU A 161 -5.01 -47.56 -6.17
C LEU A 161 -4.89 -49.02 -5.68
N GLU A 162 -5.40 -49.36 -4.50
CA GLU A 162 -5.45 -50.77 -4.04
C GLU A 162 -6.65 -51.55 -4.62
N SER A 163 -7.75 -50.88 -5.00
CA SER A 163 -8.89 -51.55 -5.66
C SER A 163 -8.68 -51.87 -7.15
N ARG A 164 -7.52 -51.50 -7.74
CA ARG A 164 -7.24 -51.70 -9.17
C ARG A 164 -6.20 -52.78 -9.47
N PHE A 165 -5.72 -53.48 -8.45
CA PHE A 165 -4.79 -54.63 -8.59
C PHE A 165 -5.42 -56.00 -8.30
N PHE A 166 -6.76 -56.10 -8.22
CA PHE A 166 -7.42 -57.38 -7.91
C PHE A 166 -8.40 -57.87 -8.98
N VAL A 167 -8.04 -57.79 -10.27
CA VAL A 167 -8.59 -58.72 -11.29
C VAL A 167 -7.59 -58.85 -12.45
N TRP A 168 -6.68 -59.84 -12.40
CA TRP A 168 -6.45 -60.84 -13.46
C TRP A 168 -5.30 -61.79 -13.05
N LEU A 169 -5.64 -63.00 -12.63
CA LEU A 169 -4.75 -64.17 -12.71
C LEU A 169 -5.64 -65.37 -13.08
N PRO A 170 -5.53 -65.96 -14.28
CA PRO A 170 -6.04 -67.30 -14.51
C PRO A 170 -4.93 -68.32 -14.25
N ALA A 171 -5.38 -69.50 -13.81
CA ALA A 171 -4.58 -70.72 -13.62
C ALA A 171 -4.16 -71.35 -14.96
#